data_AF-A0A4R0E6T5-F1
#
_entry.id   AF-A0A4R0E6T5-F1
#
_cell.length_a   1.000
_cell.length_b   1.000
_cell.length_c   1.000
_cell.angle_alpha   90.00
_cell.angle_beta   90.00
_cell.angle_gamma   90.00
#
_symmetry.space_group_name_H-M   'P 1'
#
loop_
_entity.id
_entity.type
_entity.pdbx_description
1 polymer ?
#
loop_
_entity_poly.entity_id
_entity_poly.type
_entity_poly.pdbx_seq_one_letter_code
_entity_poly.pdbx_strand_id
1 'polypeptide(L)'
;MTQSWNNPRFKKSCLAGVIAVLLSPSVYALESLSDEHLSETTGEGVALVLDDFKMVFQGPKDISNGSSYARGLTNPGEADTGFIRIIPTGENYQQLADRAYANVYQPAYNAQYQTSYTSVYSPSKTTEFNRIQSTERTTAYNEVNTAKRTLYTNDEKEFKAGTVAQERYDYYYNTVGSGGWLNAANSRTKATNDVNNVATYVNQITAKVTNKITAEANVLGDQRATAKADTYALAQVNLDTNKQIKNTVNGAVNLSTRQTKADVFIYGLALSKSDGSLATRFSNLGFSWGTTSNPWLFRAGTEKVRQFTDTEKELGYLALEAPLATIAANEADNNIKLGFWTDIFARSFSSSNFVDPKTGAPNSGLDVTQRLRLQFVANGLSLNGSQVRLFQTLPSSNADYNQTLGMASIIRLNTNDSPEGLTATTSNLDSKGIRISTAAKNDQSDGNGPTPAMNSSSAPLFNEYEGLYIYSPNINLVLGNMYQPFIVGSEGNNIILEVTRIPNIPSIYNQIYQNYGGGLGTTALKGSTCNVYSCGTAIKNSASESTELYQGRNATHSSIAIGSSERIAGTNMLRAKQTDTATGIMFKNTTGISKNFGSAVIDGVLIQHLKIKTTGL
;
A
#
# COMPACT_ATOMS: atom_id res chain seq x y z
N MET A 1 -30.36 69.45 -10.02
CA MET A 1 -30.73 68.90 -8.69
C MET A 1 -32.10 68.26 -8.88
N THR A 2 -32.36 66.96 -8.78
CA THR A 2 -31.69 65.80 -8.15
C THR A 2 -32.14 64.53 -8.88
N GLN A 3 -31.24 63.54 -9.01
CA GLN A 3 -31.41 62.29 -9.77
C GLN A 3 -31.97 61.13 -8.93
N SER A 4 -32.92 60.42 -9.53
CA SER A 4 -33.21 58.96 -9.56
C SER A 4 -32.50 58.03 -8.57
N TRP A 5 -33.30 57.37 -7.73
CA TRP A 5 -32.98 56.14 -6.99
C TRP A 5 -33.16 54.90 -7.89
N ASN A 6 -32.13 54.07 -8.03
CA ASN A 6 -32.27 52.66 -8.43
C ASN A 6 -31.11 51.83 -7.85
N ASN A 7 -31.45 50.94 -6.92
CA ASN A 7 -30.56 50.03 -6.20
C ASN A 7 -29.83 49.02 -7.13
N PRO A 8 -28.57 48.66 -6.86
CA PRO A 8 -27.81 47.68 -7.64
C PRO A 8 -28.32 46.26 -7.37
N ARG A 9 -28.80 45.60 -8.42
CA ARG A 9 -29.25 44.20 -8.40
C ARG A 9 -28.05 43.27 -8.31
N PHE A 10 -27.97 42.49 -7.25
CA PHE A 10 -27.09 41.31 -7.14
C PHE A 10 -27.38 40.35 -8.32
N LYS A 11 -26.35 39.95 -9.07
CA LYS A 11 -26.53 39.05 -10.23
C LYS A 11 -26.98 37.67 -9.75
N LYS A 12 -28.08 37.16 -10.33
CA LYS A 12 -28.71 35.86 -10.01
C LYS A 12 -27.74 34.66 -10.07
N SER A 13 -26.62 34.76 -10.79
CA SER A 13 -25.58 33.73 -10.89
C SER A 13 -24.75 33.54 -9.61
N CYS A 14 -24.51 34.58 -8.81
CA CYS A 14 -23.78 34.43 -7.54
C CYS A 14 -24.66 33.84 -6.44
N LEU A 15 -25.96 34.12 -6.48
CA LEU A 15 -26.93 33.57 -5.54
C LEU A 15 -27.13 32.06 -5.79
N ALA A 16 -27.13 31.61 -7.05
CA ALA A 16 -27.20 30.19 -7.37
C ALA A 16 -25.98 29.39 -6.92
N GLY A 17 -24.77 29.97 -6.99
CA GLY A 17 -23.56 29.33 -6.47
C GLY A 17 -23.54 29.21 -4.94
N VAL A 18 -23.97 30.27 -4.23
CA VAL A 18 -24.07 30.25 -2.76
C VAL A 18 -25.21 29.33 -2.30
N ILE A 19 -26.35 29.33 -3.00
CA ILE A 19 -27.46 28.43 -2.71
C ILE A 19 -27.11 26.98 -3.05
N ALA A 20 -26.31 26.70 -4.09
CA ALA A 20 -25.84 25.33 -4.39
C ALA A 20 -24.85 24.80 -3.34
N VAL A 21 -24.04 25.67 -2.72
CA VAL A 21 -23.16 25.31 -1.59
C VAL A 21 -23.95 25.15 -0.28
N LEU A 22 -25.07 25.86 -0.12
CA LEU A 22 -25.96 25.76 1.05
C LEU A 22 -27.04 24.67 0.93
N LEU A 23 -27.35 24.21 -0.29
CA LEU A 23 -28.35 23.19 -0.60
C LEU A 23 -27.74 21.88 -1.14
N SER A 24 -26.41 21.76 -1.18
CA SER A 24 -25.81 20.43 -1.27
C SER A 24 -26.35 19.61 -0.11
N PRO A 25 -26.93 18.41 -0.34
CA PRO A 25 -27.36 17.56 0.77
C PRO A 25 -26.20 17.44 1.75
N SER A 26 -26.50 17.54 3.03
CA SER A 26 -25.57 17.23 4.12
C SER A 26 -25.14 15.77 3.97
N VAL A 27 -24.16 15.54 3.10
CA VAL A 27 -23.36 14.33 3.11
C VAL A 27 -22.72 14.32 4.48
N TYR A 28 -22.90 13.22 5.19
CA TYR A 28 -22.44 12.90 6.54
C TYR A 28 -20.97 13.27 6.82
N ALA A 29 -20.69 14.56 6.92
CA ALA A 29 -19.44 15.13 7.36
C ALA A 29 -19.78 15.91 8.61
N LEU A 30 -19.15 15.55 9.74
CA LEU A 30 -19.34 16.03 11.12
C LEU A 30 -19.97 15.03 12.13
N GLU A 31 -20.08 13.73 11.82
CA GLU A 31 -20.06 12.73 12.91
C GLU A 31 -18.61 12.50 13.35
N SER A 32 -18.39 12.29 14.66
CA SER A 32 -17.06 11.89 15.15
C SER A 32 -16.71 10.55 14.52
N LEU A 33 -15.73 10.53 13.61
CA LEU A 33 -15.14 9.26 13.20
C LEU A 33 -14.43 8.69 14.41
N SER A 34 -15.06 7.71 15.07
CA SER A 34 -14.36 6.94 16.10
C SER A 34 -13.23 6.15 15.44
N ASP A 35 -12.14 5.96 16.18
CA ASP A 35 -10.98 5.18 15.75
C ASP A 35 -11.38 3.76 15.28
N GLU A 36 -12.48 3.25 15.84
CA GLU A 36 -13.11 1.98 15.46
C GLU A 36 -13.69 2.02 14.03
N HIS A 37 -14.40 3.10 13.64
CA HIS A 37 -14.88 3.30 12.26
C HIS A 37 -13.75 3.56 11.26
N LEU A 38 -12.69 4.26 11.68
CA LEU A 38 -11.49 4.48 10.86
C LEU A 38 -10.71 3.19 10.60
N SER A 39 -10.73 2.25 11.56
CA SER A 39 -10.08 0.94 11.42
C SER A 39 -10.82 0.00 10.46
N GLU A 40 -12.12 0.21 10.25
CA GLU A 40 -12.96 -0.57 9.34
C GLU A 40 -12.98 -0.01 7.90
N THR A 41 -12.57 1.25 7.70
CA THR A 41 -12.38 1.83 6.36
C THR A 41 -11.23 1.13 5.63
N THR A 42 -11.59 0.13 4.83
CA THR A 42 -10.68 -0.56 3.91
C THR A 42 -10.60 0.23 2.61
N GLY A 43 -9.72 1.23 2.59
CA GLY A 43 -9.43 2.02 1.38
C GLY A 43 -8.18 2.88 1.56
N GLU A 44 -7.31 2.89 0.55
CA GLU A 44 -6.12 3.75 0.49
C GLU A 44 -6.56 5.19 0.25
N GLY A 45 -6.79 5.94 1.33
CA GLY A 45 -7.09 7.36 1.30
C GLY A 45 -6.48 8.06 2.51
N VAL A 46 -5.83 9.21 2.29
CA VAL A 46 -5.35 10.06 3.38
C VAL A 46 -6.55 10.89 3.88
N ALA A 47 -7.21 10.45 4.94
CA ALA A 47 -8.20 11.25 5.63
C ALA A 47 -7.50 12.31 6.51
N LEU A 48 -7.82 13.59 6.30
CA LEU A 48 -7.35 14.69 7.14
C LEU A 48 -8.46 15.05 8.14
N VAL A 49 -8.30 14.66 9.40
CA VAL A 49 -9.17 15.09 10.50
C VAL A 49 -8.39 16.10 11.34
N LEU A 50 -8.92 17.31 11.46
CA LEU A 50 -8.34 18.38 12.28
C LEU A 50 -9.14 18.47 13.58
N ASP A 51 -8.68 17.77 14.62
CA ASP A 51 -9.27 17.82 15.97
C ASP A 51 -8.42 18.72 16.88
N ASP A 52 -9.07 19.60 17.65
CA ASP A 52 -8.44 20.64 18.48
C ASP A 52 -7.26 21.40 17.79
N PHE A 53 -7.37 21.58 16.46
CA PHE A 53 -6.29 22.11 15.62
C PHE A 53 -6.13 23.63 15.74
N LYS A 54 -4.88 24.07 15.90
CA LYS A 54 -4.49 25.49 15.84
C LYS A 54 -3.18 25.65 15.08
N MET A 55 -3.16 26.57 14.13
CA MET A 55 -1.94 27.05 13.46
C MET A 55 -1.74 28.53 13.76
N VAL A 56 -0.52 28.93 14.13
CA VAL A 56 -0.17 30.33 14.42
C VAL A 56 1.00 30.75 13.56
N PHE A 57 0.86 31.89 12.89
CA PHE A 57 1.97 32.55 12.19
C PHE A 57 2.61 33.57 13.13
N GLN A 58 3.92 33.46 13.32
CA GLN A 58 4.69 34.34 14.20
C GLN A 58 5.58 35.27 13.38
N GLY A 59 5.79 36.48 13.90
CA GLY A 59 6.78 37.40 13.35
C GLY A 59 8.22 36.92 13.61
N PRO A 60 9.20 37.45 12.86
CA PRO A 60 10.62 37.25 13.14
C PRO A 60 10.97 37.55 14.60
N LYS A 61 11.53 36.56 15.32
CA LYS A 61 11.89 36.68 16.75
C LYS A 61 10.74 37.22 17.62
N ASP A 62 9.52 36.79 17.36
CA ASP A 62 8.34 37.23 18.09
C ASP A 62 8.54 37.09 19.60
N ILE A 63 8.36 38.15 20.38
CA ILE A 63 8.50 38.14 21.86
C ILE A 63 7.14 38.08 22.56
N SER A 64 6.07 37.73 21.85
CA SER A 64 4.77 37.48 22.45
C SER A 64 4.85 36.40 23.53
N ASN A 65 3.97 36.49 24.54
CA ASN A 65 4.02 35.63 25.74
C ASN A 65 3.92 34.11 25.44
N GLY A 66 3.44 33.73 24.25
CA GLY A 66 3.37 32.33 23.79
C GLY A 66 4.51 31.88 22.87
N SER A 67 5.45 32.78 22.54
CA SER A 67 6.57 32.49 21.67
C SER A 67 7.73 31.81 22.41
N SER A 68 8.45 30.93 21.72
CA SER A 68 9.68 30.33 22.23
C SER A 68 10.75 31.37 22.54
N TYR A 69 10.77 32.49 21.83
CA TYR A 69 11.76 33.57 22.00
C TYR A 69 11.54 34.42 23.25
N ALA A 70 10.33 34.39 23.85
CA ALA A 70 10.06 35.05 25.13
C ALA A 70 10.58 34.24 26.34
N ARG A 71 11.01 32.99 26.14
CA ARG A 71 11.34 32.03 27.21
C ARG A 71 12.80 32.07 27.68
N GLY A 72 13.64 32.93 27.12
CA GLY A 72 15.06 33.04 27.49
C GLY A 72 15.90 31.79 27.20
N LEU A 73 15.49 30.97 26.22
CA LEU A 73 16.19 29.75 25.82
C LEU A 73 17.44 30.06 25.00
N THR A 74 18.48 29.22 25.10
CA THR A 74 19.70 29.33 24.28
C THR A 74 19.39 29.17 22.79
N ASN A 75 18.52 28.21 22.43
CA ASN A 75 18.05 27.97 21.07
C ASN A 75 16.52 27.96 21.02
N PRO A 76 15.85 29.12 21.00
CA PRO A 76 14.39 29.20 21.06
C PRO A 76 13.68 28.37 19.98
N GLY A 77 14.21 28.35 18.75
CA GLY A 77 13.63 27.60 17.64
C GLY A 77 13.58 26.07 17.80
N GLU A 78 14.28 25.50 18.78
CA GLU A 78 14.16 24.08 19.15
C GLU A 78 12.86 23.77 19.91
N ALA A 79 12.21 24.80 20.49
CA ALA A 79 10.96 24.66 21.21
C ALA A 79 9.72 24.82 20.31
N ASP A 80 9.90 25.17 19.03
CA ASP A 80 8.82 25.29 18.05
C ASP A 80 8.55 23.92 17.41
N THR A 81 7.97 22.99 18.17
CA THR A 81 7.84 21.56 17.80
C THR A 81 6.44 21.10 17.44
N GLY A 82 5.52 22.04 17.13
CA GLY A 82 4.20 21.69 16.62
C GLY A 82 4.30 20.71 15.44
N PHE A 83 3.47 19.67 15.44
CA PHE A 83 3.63 18.51 14.56
C PHE A 83 2.36 18.11 13.82
N ILE A 84 2.55 17.42 12.71
CA ILE A 84 1.56 16.68 11.95
C ILE A 84 1.91 15.20 12.12
N ARG A 85 0.98 14.41 12.64
CA ARG A 85 1.13 12.96 12.74
C ARG A 85 0.39 12.31 11.59
N ILE A 86 1.10 11.46 10.87
CA ILE A 86 0.58 10.65 9.78
C ILE A 86 0.68 9.20 10.23
N ILE A 87 -0.44 8.49 10.19
CA ILE A 87 -0.53 7.07 10.49
C ILE A 87 -0.73 6.35 9.15
N PRO A 88 0.31 5.73 8.58
CA PRO A 88 0.13 4.87 7.43
C PRO A 88 -0.76 3.69 7.86
N THR A 89 -1.96 3.63 7.29
CA THR A 89 -2.79 2.42 7.35
C THR A 89 -2.24 1.45 6.31
N GLY A 90 -1.79 0.28 6.77
CA GLY A 90 -1.17 -0.74 5.93
C GLY A 90 -2.18 -1.66 5.24
N GLU A 91 -1.67 -2.50 4.35
CA GLU A 91 -2.40 -3.50 3.55
C GLU A 91 -3.35 -4.39 4.39
N ASN A 92 -4.35 -4.96 3.71
CA ASN A 92 -5.37 -5.86 4.29
C ASN A 92 -4.72 -6.93 5.20
N TYR A 93 -5.00 -6.85 6.51
CA TYR A 93 -4.48 -7.77 7.52
C TYR A 93 -4.76 -9.25 7.23
N GLN A 94 -5.82 -9.55 6.46
CA GLN A 94 -6.10 -10.92 5.99
C GLN A 94 -4.98 -11.46 5.09
N GLN A 95 -4.43 -10.64 4.19
CA GLN A 95 -3.33 -11.08 3.30
C GLN A 95 -2.03 -11.31 4.07
N LEU A 96 -1.78 -10.54 5.14
CA LEU A 96 -0.64 -10.78 6.03
C LEU A 96 -0.81 -12.09 6.81
N ALA A 97 -2.04 -12.39 7.27
CA ALA A 97 -2.37 -13.65 7.91
C ALA A 97 -2.20 -14.84 6.94
N ASP A 98 -2.70 -14.72 5.71
CA ASP A 98 -2.60 -15.76 4.68
C ASP A 98 -1.14 -16.01 4.28
N ARG A 99 -0.33 -14.95 4.16
CA ARG A 99 1.12 -15.06 3.90
C ARG A 99 1.85 -15.75 5.06
N ALA A 100 1.52 -15.40 6.30
CA ALA A 100 2.09 -16.06 7.47
C ALA A 100 1.70 -17.54 7.55
N TYR A 101 0.45 -17.86 7.22
CA TYR A 101 -0.03 -19.24 7.14
C TYR A 101 0.74 -20.04 6.07
N ALA A 102 0.81 -19.52 4.84
CA ALA A 102 1.42 -20.23 3.71
C ALA A 102 2.94 -20.41 3.85
N ASN A 103 3.67 -19.38 4.29
CA ASN A 103 5.13 -19.39 4.27
C ASN A 103 5.77 -19.86 5.58
N VAL A 104 5.03 -19.84 6.69
CA VAL A 104 5.59 -20.14 8.02
C VAL A 104 4.86 -21.31 8.67
N TYR A 105 3.52 -21.27 8.74
CA TYR A 105 2.75 -22.32 9.40
C TYR A 105 2.77 -23.63 8.61
N GLN A 106 2.45 -23.60 7.30
CA GLN A 106 2.31 -24.81 6.50
C GLN A 106 3.62 -25.63 6.39
N PRO A 107 4.80 -25.04 6.13
CA PRO A 107 6.05 -25.80 6.07
C PRO A 107 6.44 -26.39 7.42
N ALA A 108 6.27 -25.64 8.51
CA ALA A 108 6.52 -26.14 9.86
C ALA A 108 5.56 -27.27 10.24
N TYR A 109 4.29 -27.16 9.81
CA TYR A 109 3.31 -28.22 10.00
C TYR A 109 3.70 -29.51 9.30
N ASN A 110 4.06 -29.42 8.02
CA ASN A 110 4.44 -30.59 7.24
C ASN A 110 5.69 -31.29 7.82
N ALA A 111 6.69 -30.52 8.25
CA ALA A 111 7.90 -31.07 8.89
C ALA A 111 7.60 -31.77 10.23
N GLN A 112 6.75 -31.16 11.06
CA GLN A 112 6.34 -31.76 12.33
C GLN A 112 5.45 -33.00 12.12
N TYR A 113 4.55 -32.97 11.13
CA TYR A 113 3.71 -34.11 10.77
C TYR A 113 4.56 -35.34 10.46
N GLN A 114 5.62 -35.18 9.65
CA GLN A 114 6.52 -36.28 9.32
C GLN A 114 7.22 -36.87 10.56
N THR A 115 7.60 -36.00 11.50
CA THR A 115 8.24 -36.39 12.77
C THR A 115 7.25 -37.16 13.65
N SER A 116 6.06 -36.62 13.87
CA SER A 116 4.99 -37.26 14.65
C SER A 116 4.51 -38.56 14.01
N TYR A 117 4.45 -38.63 12.68
CA TYR A 117 4.08 -39.87 11.98
C TYR A 117 5.08 -40.98 12.31
N THR A 118 6.37 -40.68 12.26
CA THR A 118 7.45 -41.64 12.53
C THR A 118 7.42 -42.15 13.97
N SER A 119 7.13 -41.28 14.94
CA SER A 119 7.19 -41.63 16.37
C SER A 119 5.87 -42.16 16.96
N VAL A 120 4.71 -41.74 16.44
CA VAL A 120 3.39 -41.98 17.07
C VAL A 120 2.56 -43.03 16.33
N TYR A 121 2.68 -43.13 15.00
CA TYR A 121 1.80 -43.98 14.19
C TYR A 121 1.88 -45.46 14.58
N SER A 122 3.07 -46.07 14.47
CA SER A 122 3.25 -47.51 14.72
C SER A 122 2.92 -47.92 16.16
N PRO A 123 3.34 -47.18 17.21
CA PRO A 123 2.94 -47.49 18.59
C PRO A 123 1.43 -47.39 18.83
N SER A 124 0.79 -46.34 18.29
CA SER A 124 -0.66 -46.13 18.45
C SER A 124 -1.46 -47.19 17.72
N LYS A 125 -1.07 -47.55 16.49
CA LYS A 125 -1.70 -48.62 15.70
C LYS A 125 -1.62 -49.95 16.42
N THR A 126 -0.44 -50.32 16.92
CA THR A 126 -0.24 -51.59 17.61
C THR A 126 -1.07 -51.67 18.90
N THR A 127 -1.08 -50.59 19.68
CA THR A 127 -1.85 -50.50 20.92
C THR A 127 -3.35 -50.66 20.65
N GLU A 128 -3.87 -49.95 19.65
CA GLU A 128 -5.29 -49.99 19.33
C GLU A 128 -5.71 -51.32 18.71
N PHE A 129 -4.89 -51.88 17.82
CA PHE A 129 -5.13 -53.21 17.23
C PHE A 129 -5.27 -54.27 18.31
N ASN A 130 -4.31 -54.34 19.24
CA ASN A 130 -4.34 -55.30 20.35
C ASN A 130 -5.57 -55.11 21.25
N ARG A 131 -6.03 -53.87 21.42
CA ARG A 131 -7.21 -53.55 22.23
C ARG A 131 -8.51 -54.06 21.61
N ILE A 132 -8.66 -53.99 20.29
CA ILE A 132 -9.93 -54.27 19.60
C ILE A 132 -9.99 -55.63 18.90
N GLN A 133 -8.84 -56.29 18.67
CA GLN A 133 -8.73 -57.52 17.88
C GLN A 133 -9.75 -58.59 18.30
N SER A 134 -9.82 -58.91 19.59
CA SER A 134 -10.71 -59.97 20.10
C SER A 134 -12.18 -59.66 19.85
N THR A 135 -12.57 -58.40 20.05
CA THR A 135 -13.95 -57.92 19.82
C THR A 135 -14.33 -57.99 18.35
N GLU A 136 -13.43 -57.57 17.45
CA GLU A 136 -13.67 -57.63 16.01
C GLU A 136 -13.73 -59.07 15.49
N ARG A 137 -12.86 -59.96 15.97
CA ARG A 137 -12.91 -61.39 15.66
C ARG A 137 -14.21 -62.04 16.13
N THR A 138 -14.68 -61.70 17.32
CA THR A 138 -15.97 -62.20 17.86
C THR A 138 -17.15 -61.74 17.00
N THR A 139 -17.14 -60.46 16.60
CA THR A 139 -18.18 -59.89 15.73
C THR A 139 -18.17 -60.57 14.36
N ALA A 140 -16.99 -60.71 13.75
CA ALA A 140 -16.81 -61.40 12.48
C ALA A 140 -17.22 -62.88 12.56
N TYR A 141 -16.94 -63.56 13.68
CA TYR A 141 -17.37 -64.94 13.88
C TYR A 141 -18.90 -65.05 13.85
N ASN A 142 -19.62 -64.19 14.56
CA ASN A 142 -21.08 -64.22 14.57
C ASN A 142 -21.68 -63.99 13.18
N GLU A 143 -21.10 -63.07 12.41
CA GLU A 143 -21.52 -62.80 11.02
C GLU A 143 -21.26 -63.98 10.08
N VAL A 144 -20.02 -64.50 10.04
CA VAL A 144 -19.64 -65.62 9.16
C VAL A 144 -20.39 -66.88 9.58
N ASN A 145 -20.57 -67.11 10.88
CA ASN A 145 -21.32 -68.22 11.42
C ASN A 145 -22.77 -68.21 10.95
N THR A 146 -23.41 -67.05 11.02
CA THR A 146 -24.80 -66.86 10.55
C THR A 146 -24.89 -67.06 9.04
N ALA A 147 -23.93 -66.53 8.28
CA ALA A 147 -23.97 -66.56 6.82
C ALA A 147 -23.61 -67.93 6.21
N LYS A 148 -22.66 -68.67 6.81
CA LYS A 148 -22.00 -69.80 6.15
C LYS A 148 -22.13 -71.15 6.84
N ARG A 149 -22.63 -71.22 8.09
CA ARG A 149 -22.68 -72.51 8.83
C ARG A 149 -23.46 -73.57 8.07
N THR A 150 -24.66 -73.28 7.59
CA THR A 150 -25.47 -74.23 6.82
C THR A 150 -24.76 -74.68 5.54
N LEU A 151 -24.13 -73.75 4.83
CA LEU A 151 -23.40 -74.04 3.59
C LEU A 151 -22.21 -74.97 3.85
N TYR A 152 -21.38 -74.67 4.84
CA TYR A 152 -20.24 -75.52 5.20
C TYR A 152 -20.66 -76.86 5.81
N THR A 153 -21.79 -76.92 6.53
CA THR A 153 -22.33 -78.20 7.02
C THR A 153 -22.81 -79.08 5.87
N ASN A 154 -23.45 -78.51 4.85
CA ASN A 154 -23.85 -79.25 3.65
C ASN A 154 -22.63 -79.69 2.83
N ASP A 155 -21.62 -78.82 2.69
CA ASP A 155 -20.34 -79.09 2.04
C ASP A 155 -19.65 -80.34 2.60
N GLU A 156 -19.59 -80.49 3.92
CA GLU A 156 -18.99 -81.65 4.60
C GLU A 156 -19.79 -82.96 4.43
N LYS A 157 -21.03 -82.88 3.96
CA LYS A 157 -21.89 -84.03 3.66
C LYS A 157 -21.82 -84.47 2.19
N GLU A 158 -21.14 -83.72 1.32
CA GLU A 158 -20.93 -84.09 -0.07
C GLU A 158 -19.77 -85.08 -0.21
N PHE A 159 -19.91 -86.07 -1.11
CA PHE A 159 -18.84 -87.06 -1.37
C PHE A 159 -17.74 -86.47 -2.26
N LYS A 160 -16.92 -85.60 -1.68
CA LYS A 160 -15.74 -84.99 -2.31
C LYS A 160 -14.53 -85.02 -1.39
N ALA A 161 -13.34 -85.01 -1.97
CA ALA A 161 -12.08 -85.09 -1.22
C ALA A 161 -12.03 -84.05 -0.07
N GLY A 162 -11.62 -84.51 1.13
CA GLY A 162 -11.48 -83.67 2.32
C GLY A 162 -12.72 -83.50 3.20
N THR A 163 -13.88 -84.02 2.78
CA THR A 163 -15.12 -83.99 3.56
C THR A 163 -15.26 -85.20 4.48
N VAL A 164 -16.02 -85.05 5.57
CA VAL A 164 -16.35 -86.19 6.44
C VAL A 164 -17.12 -87.28 5.67
N ALA A 165 -18.04 -86.91 4.76
CA ALA A 165 -18.76 -87.91 3.95
C ALA A 165 -17.83 -88.75 3.07
N GLN A 166 -16.81 -88.14 2.45
CA GLN A 166 -15.81 -88.87 1.67
C GLN A 166 -14.93 -89.76 2.55
N GLU A 167 -14.47 -89.27 3.71
CA GLU A 167 -13.69 -90.07 4.67
C GLU A 167 -14.47 -91.32 5.12
N ARG A 168 -15.78 -91.20 5.36
CA ARG A 168 -16.65 -92.33 5.72
C ARG A 168 -16.89 -93.28 4.57
N TYR A 169 -17.08 -92.75 3.35
CA TYR A 169 -17.19 -93.58 2.15
C TYR A 169 -15.92 -94.42 1.95
N ASP A 170 -14.75 -93.79 2.03
CA ASP A 170 -13.45 -94.44 1.84
C ASP A 170 -13.20 -95.52 2.90
N TYR A 171 -13.60 -95.27 4.16
CA TYR A 171 -13.54 -96.28 5.23
C TYR A 171 -14.38 -97.53 4.92
N TYR A 172 -15.64 -97.37 4.50
CA TYR A 172 -16.49 -98.52 4.16
C TYR A 172 -16.03 -99.24 2.89
N TYR A 173 -15.57 -98.49 1.89
CA TYR A 173 -15.12 -99.04 0.61
C TYR A 173 -13.79 -99.80 0.75
N ASN A 174 -12.81 -99.25 1.47
CA ASN A 174 -11.46 -99.81 1.56
C ASN A 174 -11.26 -100.77 2.75
N THR A 175 -11.90 -100.52 3.90
CA THR A 175 -11.56 -101.20 5.16
C THR A 175 -12.54 -102.29 5.56
N VAL A 176 -13.84 -102.10 5.28
CA VAL A 176 -14.90 -103.09 5.59
C VAL A 176 -15.18 -104.01 4.39
N GLY A 177 -14.73 -103.64 3.19
CA GLY A 177 -14.97 -104.33 1.91
C GLY A 177 -13.94 -105.39 1.51
N SER A 178 -12.94 -105.73 2.33
CA SER A 178 -11.92 -106.76 2.01
C SER A 178 -12.43 -108.21 2.09
N GLY A 179 -13.75 -108.40 2.05
CA GLY A 179 -14.44 -109.70 2.05
C GLY A 179 -15.74 -109.67 1.24
N GLY A 180 -15.63 -109.51 -0.09
CA GLY A 180 -16.57 -110.09 -1.07
C GLY A 180 -18.03 -109.59 -1.19
N TRP A 181 -18.56 -108.65 -0.39
CA TRP A 181 -20.01 -108.32 -0.46
C TRP A 181 -20.44 -106.83 -0.38
N LEU A 182 -19.55 -105.82 -0.47
CA LEU A 182 -19.97 -104.41 -0.50
C LEU A 182 -19.76 -103.77 -1.89
N ASN A 183 -20.85 -103.36 -2.55
CA ASN A 183 -20.81 -102.54 -3.77
C ASN A 183 -20.74 -101.03 -3.42
N ALA A 184 -20.27 -100.19 -4.35
CA ALA A 184 -20.09 -98.74 -4.15
C ALA A 184 -21.37 -98.03 -3.64
N ALA A 185 -22.56 -98.51 -4.01
CA ALA A 185 -23.84 -97.97 -3.57
C ALA A 185 -24.08 -98.19 -2.06
N ASN A 186 -23.77 -99.38 -1.54
CA ASN A 186 -23.93 -99.71 -0.13
C ASN A 186 -22.97 -98.92 0.78
N SER A 187 -21.72 -98.71 0.34
CA SER A 187 -20.75 -97.87 1.07
C SER A 187 -21.22 -96.42 1.16
N ARG A 188 -21.83 -95.88 0.09
CA ARG A 188 -22.42 -94.54 0.06
C ARG A 188 -23.59 -94.42 1.04
N THR A 189 -24.53 -95.37 1.05
CA THR A 189 -25.67 -95.37 1.98
C THR A 189 -25.23 -95.40 3.44
N LYS A 190 -24.25 -96.24 3.79
CA LYS A 190 -23.71 -96.31 5.16
C LYS A 190 -23.00 -95.01 5.56
N ALA A 191 -22.18 -94.44 4.68
CA ALA A 191 -21.52 -93.15 4.92
C ALA A 191 -22.52 -92.00 5.07
N THR A 192 -23.60 -91.98 4.27
CA THR A 192 -24.70 -91.01 4.41
C THR A 192 -25.42 -91.14 5.76
N ASN A 193 -25.63 -92.36 6.27
CA ASN A 193 -26.19 -92.55 7.61
C ASN A 193 -25.25 -92.02 8.70
N ASP A 194 -23.95 -92.28 8.57
CA ASP A 194 -22.93 -91.82 9.52
C ASP A 194 -22.93 -90.29 9.66
N VAL A 195 -22.86 -89.55 8.56
CA VAL A 195 -22.78 -88.08 8.57
C VAL A 195 -24.09 -87.37 8.96
N ASN A 196 -25.22 -88.09 8.97
CA ASN A 196 -26.52 -87.52 9.34
C ASN A 196 -27.00 -87.94 10.74
N ASN A 197 -26.70 -89.17 11.16
CA ASN A 197 -27.36 -89.80 12.31
C ASN A 197 -26.40 -90.33 13.38
N VAL A 198 -25.09 -90.46 13.08
CA VAL A 198 -24.11 -90.98 14.05
C VAL A 198 -23.40 -89.81 14.73
N ALA A 199 -23.61 -89.68 16.04
CA ALA A 199 -23.15 -88.55 16.86
C ALA A 199 -21.65 -88.24 16.68
N THR A 200 -20.80 -89.25 16.60
CA THR A 200 -19.35 -89.09 16.38
C THR A 200 -19.04 -88.26 15.13
N TYR A 201 -19.69 -88.57 14.00
CA TYR A 201 -19.40 -87.94 12.71
C TYR A 201 -20.15 -86.62 12.53
N VAL A 202 -21.34 -86.48 13.12
CA VAL A 202 -22.04 -85.18 13.24
C VAL A 202 -21.21 -84.19 14.07
N ASN A 203 -20.60 -84.64 15.17
CA ASN A 203 -19.68 -83.84 15.98
C ASN A 203 -18.39 -83.50 15.21
N GLN A 204 -17.85 -84.45 14.42
CA GLN A 204 -16.69 -84.20 13.55
C GLN A 204 -16.99 -83.11 12.50
N ILE A 205 -18.16 -83.16 11.86
CA ILE A 205 -18.62 -82.12 10.92
C ILE A 205 -18.74 -80.78 11.65
N THR A 206 -19.36 -80.75 12.82
CA THR A 206 -19.52 -79.53 13.62
C THR A 206 -18.18 -78.90 13.98
N ALA A 207 -17.19 -79.72 14.35
CA ALA A 207 -15.83 -79.26 14.63
C ALA A 207 -15.13 -78.71 13.38
N LYS A 208 -15.16 -79.43 12.25
CA LYS A 208 -14.58 -78.96 10.97
C LYS A 208 -15.21 -77.64 10.50
N VAL A 209 -16.53 -77.55 10.54
CA VAL A 209 -17.27 -76.34 10.15
C VAL A 209 -16.93 -75.16 11.07
N THR A 210 -16.85 -75.40 12.37
CA THR A 210 -16.47 -74.36 13.34
C THR A 210 -15.04 -73.89 13.10
N ASN A 211 -14.10 -74.79 12.81
CA ASN A 211 -12.73 -74.42 12.46
C ASN A 211 -12.66 -73.61 11.15
N LYS A 212 -13.41 -73.98 10.11
CA LYS A 212 -13.51 -73.21 8.86
C LYS A 212 -14.06 -71.80 9.10
N ILE A 213 -15.15 -71.68 9.86
CA ILE A 213 -15.75 -70.39 10.23
C ILE A 213 -14.77 -69.55 11.04
N THR A 214 -14.14 -70.13 12.06
CA THR A 214 -13.16 -69.43 12.91
C THR A 214 -11.97 -68.93 12.10
N ALA A 215 -11.44 -69.73 11.18
CA ALA A 215 -10.33 -69.31 10.32
C ALA A 215 -10.71 -68.10 9.45
N GLU A 216 -11.87 -68.15 8.80
CA GLU A 216 -12.35 -67.05 7.95
C GLU A 216 -12.70 -65.79 8.76
N ALA A 217 -13.38 -65.97 9.89
CA ALA A 217 -13.74 -64.89 10.80
C ALA A 217 -12.52 -64.20 11.41
N ASN A 218 -11.46 -64.93 11.73
CA ASN A 218 -10.21 -64.35 12.23
C ASN A 218 -9.57 -63.43 11.18
N VAL A 219 -9.54 -63.85 9.90
CA VAL A 219 -9.02 -63.02 8.82
C VAL A 219 -9.84 -61.73 8.68
N LEU A 220 -11.17 -61.84 8.63
CA LEU A 220 -12.06 -60.68 8.51
C LEU A 220 -11.96 -59.75 9.74
N GLY A 221 -11.92 -60.32 10.94
CA GLY A 221 -11.79 -59.58 12.19
C GLY A 221 -10.45 -58.83 12.28
N ASP A 222 -9.34 -59.48 11.90
CA ASP A 222 -8.02 -58.84 11.86
C ASP A 222 -7.94 -57.73 10.81
N GLN A 223 -8.57 -57.91 9.64
CA GLN A 223 -8.67 -56.86 8.62
C GLN A 223 -9.42 -55.63 9.15
N ARG A 224 -10.57 -55.84 9.81
CA ARG A 224 -11.36 -54.75 10.43
C ARG A 224 -10.60 -54.06 11.56
N ALA A 225 -9.97 -54.83 12.44
CA ALA A 225 -9.16 -54.31 13.53
C ALA A 225 -7.98 -53.47 12.99
N THR A 226 -7.32 -53.94 11.92
CA THR A 226 -6.23 -53.22 11.27
C THR A 226 -6.71 -51.87 10.71
N ALA A 227 -7.82 -51.86 9.97
CA ALA A 227 -8.38 -50.63 9.38
C ALA A 227 -8.81 -49.59 10.44
N LYS A 228 -9.42 -50.04 11.54
CA LYS A 228 -9.80 -49.18 12.67
C LYS A 228 -8.57 -48.64 13.40
N ALA A 229 -7.58 -49.49 13.65
CA ALA A 229 -6.32 -49.10 14.29
C ALA A 229 -5.51 -48.11 13.44
N ASP A 230 -5.54 -48.25 12.11
CA ASP A 230 -4.94 -47.30 11.17
C ASP A 230 -5.56 -45.90 11.28
N THR A 231 -6.89 -45.86 11.28
CA THR A 231 -7.64 -44.59 11.42
C THR A 231 -7.34 -43.93 12.76
N TYR A 232 -7.32 -44.70 13.85
CA TYR A 232 -6.98 -44.21 15.17
C TYR A 232 -5.54 -43.67 15.25
N ALA A 233 -4.57 -44.41 14.69
CA ALA A 233 -3.17 -44.01 14.69
C ALA A 233 -2.94 -42.70 13.92
N LEU A 234 -3.57 -42.53 12.76
CA LEU A 234 -3.54 -41.27 12.02
C LEU A 234 -4.15 -40.11 12.82
N ALA A 235 -5.24 -40.35 13.55
CA ALA A 235 -5.82 -39.35 14.43
C ALA A 235 -4.88 -38.96 15.58
N GLN A 236 -4.13 -39.91 16.16
CA GLN A 236 -3.12 -39.62 17.19
C GLN A 236 -1.93 -38.84 16.64
N VAL A 237 -1.47 -39.14 15.41
CA VAL A 237 -0.44 -38.36 14.73
C VAL A 237 -0.89 -36.91 14.58
N ASN A 238 -2.10 -36.67 14.06
CA ASN A 238 -2.65 -35.33 13.92
C ASN A 238 -2.73 -34.58 15.27
N LEU A 239 -3.15 -35.27 16.34
CA LEU A 239 -3.24 -34.69 17.67
C LEU A 239 -1.85 -34.30 18.22
N ASP A 240 -0.85 -35.17 18.10
CA ASP A 240 0.52 -34.89 18.53
C ASP A 240 1.13 -33.75 17.71
N THR A 241 1.00 -33.79 16.38
CA THR A 241 1.45 -32.72 15.48
C THR A 241 0.87 -31.37 15.88
N ASN A 242 -0.44 -31.29 16.11
CA ASN A 242 -1.11 -30.06 16.54
C ASN A 242 -0.61 -29.57 17.91
N LYS A 243 -0.31 -30.48 18.85
CA LYS A 243 0.24 -30.13 20.17
C LYS A 243 1.67 -29.58 20.08
N GLN A 244 2.54 -30.21 19.29
CA GLN A 244 3.94 -29.81 19.17
C GLN A 244 4.12 -28.49 18.40
N ILE A 245 3.35 -28.30 17.31
CA ILE A 245 3.36 -27.07 16.51
C ILE A 245 2.92 -25.86 17.33
N LYS A 246 1.99 -26.01 18.27
CA LYS A 246 1.51 -24.90 19.11
C LYS A 246 2.66 -24.16 19.80
N ASN A 247 3.70 -24.88 20.24
CA ASN A 247 4.87 -24.28 20.87
C ASN A 247 5.81 -23.62 19.84
N THR A 248 5.98 -24.25 18.67
CA THR A 248 6.82 -23.74 17.58
C THR A 248 6.23 -22.51 16.89
N VAL A 249 4.91 -22.46 16.67
CA VAL A 249 4.19 -21.33 16.05
C VAL A 249 4.16 -20.14 17.00
N ASN A 250 3.93 -20.37 18.30
CA ASN A 250 4.02 -19.30 19.30
C ASN A 250 5.45 -18.73 19.43
N GLY A 251 6.49 -19.52 19.12
CA GLY A 251 7.90 -19.07 19.12
C GLY A 251 8.37 -18.43 17.80
N ALA A 252 7.94 -18.93 16.65
CA ALA A 252 8.39 -18.49 15.32
C ALA A 252 7.47 -17.42 14.68
N VAL A 253 6.21 -17.33 15.11
CA VAL A 253 5.22 -16.36 14.64
C VAL A 253 4.93 -15.38 15.78
N ASN A 254 5.98 -14.73 16.30
CA ASN A 254 5.75 -13.57 17.15
C ASN A 254 5.37 -12.36 16.27
N LEU A 255 4.22 -12.46 15.58
CA LEU A 255 3.60 -11.37 14.82
C LEU A 255 3.57 -10.09 15.66
N SER A 256 3.37 -10.24 16.98
CA SER A 256 3.36 -9.15 17.95
C SER A 256 4.63 -8.29 17.91
N THR A 257 5.82 -8.87 17.65
CA THR A 257 7.10 -8.12 17.58
C THR A 257 7.46 -7.67 16.17
N ARG A 258 6.73 -8.10 15.13
CA ARG A 258 7.03 -7.68 13.76
C ARG A 258 6.66 -6.21 13.56
N GLN A 259 7.60 -5.46 13.01
CA GLN A 259 7.46 -4.05 12.68
C GLN A 259 6.59 -3.90 11.42
N THR A 260 5.27 -3.86 11.61
CA THR A 260 4.25 -3.87 10.54
C THR A 260 3.34 -2.66 10.58
N LYS A 261 3.45 -1.85 11.63
CA LYS A 261 2.83 -0.53 11.74
C LYS A 261 3.89 0.54 11.52
N ALA A 262 3.47 1.73 11.15
CA ALA A 262 4.33 2.90 11.11
C ALA A 262 3.64 4.09 11.73
N ASP A 263 4.43 5.02 12.26
CA ASP A 263 3.96 6.36 12.64
C ASP A 263 4.98 7.37 12.12
N VAL A 264 4.49 8.42 11.47
CA VAL A 264 5.32 9.49 10.91
C VAL A 264 4.93 10.80 11.59
N PHE A 265 5.90 11.51 12.14
CA PHE A 265 5.73 12.83 12.73
C PHE A 265 6.51 13.84 11.91
N ILE A 266 5.85 14.82 11.32
CA ILE A 266 6.48 15.99 10.72
C ILE A 266 6.33 17.13 11.72
N TYR A 267 7.42 17.72 12.20
CA TYR A 267 7.36 18.71 13.27
C TYR A 267 8.29 19.90 13.05
N GLY A 268 7.93 21.01 13.69
CA GLY A 268 8.60 22.28 13.50
C GLY A 268 8.54 22.73 12.05
N LEU A 269 7.37 22.72 11.43
CA LEU A 269 7.21 23.33 10.12
C LEU A 269 7.49 24.85 10.22
N ALA A 270 8.46 25.36 9.46
CA ALA A 270 8.75 26.79 9.38
C ALA A 270 8.92 27.28 7.95
N LEU A 271 8.42 28.50 7.74
CA LEU A 271 8.57 29.29 6.53
C LEU A 271 9.26 30.61 6.91
N SER A 272 10.30 31.00 6.17
CA SER A 272 11.07 32.21 6.43
C SER A 272 11.74 32.73 5.15
N LYS A 273 12.42 33.87 5.23
CA LYS A 273 13.25 34.37 4.14
C LYS A 273 14.40 33.40 3.84
N SER A 274 14.76 33.23 2.59
CA SER A 274 16.00 32.54 2.22
C SER A 274 17.25 33.21 2.78
N ASP A 275 18.24 32.38 3.07
CA ASP A 275 19.56 32.77 3.57
C ASP A 275 20.66 31.96 2.85
N GLY A 276 21.91 32.03 3.31
CA GLY A 276 23.02 31.28 2.74
C GLY A 276 23.21 29.87 3.30
N SER A 277 22.22 29.29 4.01
CA SER A 277 22.42 28.04 4.75
C SER A 277 21.35 27.01 4.48
N LEU A 278 21.75 25.80 4.10
CA LEU A 278 20.88 24.62 4.14
C LEU A 278 20.95 23.87 5.47
N ALA A 279 21.80 24.32 6.39
CA ALA A 279 21.98 23.67 7.69
C ALA A 279 20.89 24.04 8.71
N THR A 280 20.34 25.24 8.58
CA THR A 280 19.32 25.76 9.49
C THR A 280 17.93 25.56 8.92
N ARG A 281 16.98 25.20 9.79
CA ARG A 281 15.56 24.98 9.43
C ARG A 281 14.89 26.25 8.86
N PHE A 282 15.25 27.43 9.38
CA PHE A 282 14.69 28.72 8.99
C PHE A 282 15.66 29.85 9.35
N SER A 283 15.52 31.03 8.73
CA SER A 283 16.45 32.16 8.88
C SER A 283 16.07 33.16 9.98
N ASN A 284 14.89 33.01 10.60
CA ASN A 284 14.30 34.02 11.49
C ASN A 284 14.12 35.40 10.86
N LEU A 285 14.03 35.48 9.54
CA LEU A 285 13.72 36.71 8.82
C LEU A 285 12.39 36.55 8.08
N GLY A 286 11.61 37.63 8.06
CA GLY A 286 10.38 37.70 7.27
C GLY A 286 10.70 37.91 5.79
N PHE A 287 9.78 37.48 4.93
CA PHE A 287 9.84 37.74 3.50
C PHE A 287 8.49 38.30 3.02
N SER A 288 8.55 39.07 1.93
CA SER A 288 7.36 39.54 1.22
C SER A 288 7.15 38.66 0.00
N TRP A 289 5.89 38.31 -0.26
CA TRP A 289 5.52 37.43 -1.36
C TRP A 289 4.58 38.15 -2.31
N GLY A 290 5.14 38.63 -3.42
CA GLY A 290 4.44 39.48 -4.38
C GLY A 290 4.56 40.98 -4.05
N THR A 291 4.07 41.80 -4.97
CA THR A 291 4.05 43.26 -4.85
C THR A 291 2.65 43.79 -5.19
N THR A 292 2.41 45.09 -4.99
CA THR A 292 1.16 45.71 -5.43
C THR A 292 0.97 45.63 -6.95
N SER A 293 2.05 45.70 -7.72
CA SER A 293 2.01 45.56 -9.17
C SER A 293 1.87 44.09 -9.59
N ASN A 294 2.50 43.15 -8.90
CA ASN A 294 2.47 41.72 -9.19
C ASN A 294 2.05 40.92 -7.95
N PRO A 295 0.75 40.97 -7.57
CA PRO A 295 0.26 40.37 -6.34
C PRO A 295 -0.15 38.90 -6.54
N TRP A 296 -0.48 38.26 -5.43
CA TRP A 296 -1.36 37.10 -5.45
C TRP A 296 -2.76 37.49 -5.93
N LEU A 297 -3.35 36.68 -6.80
CA LEU A 297 -4.69 36.92 -7.32
C LEU A 297 -5.61 35.74 -7.00
N PHE A 298 -6.77 36.07 -6.43
CA PHE A 298 -7.92 35.18 -6.40
C PHE A 298 -9.04 35.83 -7.21
N ARG A 299 -9.37 35.25 -8.36
CA ARG A 299 -10.25 35.89 -9.33
C ARG A 299 -11.09 34.91 -10.12
N ALA A 300 -12.26 35.36 -10.56
CA ALA A 300 -13.01 34.67 -11.61
C ALA A 300 -12.57 35.16 -12.99
N GLY A 301 -12.69 34.31 -14.00
CA GLY A 301 -12.41 34.62 -15.39
C GLY A 301 -13.25 33.80 -16.35
N THR A 302 -13.09 34.07 -17.64
CA THR A 302 -13.73 33.31 -18.71
C THR A 302 -12.75 33.19 -19.87
N GLU A 303 -12.68 32.00 -20.48
CA GLU A 303 -11.81 31.72 -21.62
C GLU A 303 -12.58 30.91 -22.66
N LYS A 304 -12.35 31.19 -23.95
CA LYS A 304 -12.91 30.40 -25.04
C LYS A 304 -12.08 29.15 -25.26
N VAL A 305 -12.71 27.99 -25.12
CA VAL A 305 -12.02 26.70 -25.17
C VAL A 305 -12.84 25.69 -25.97
N ARG A 306 -12.15 24.80 -26.69
CA ARG A 306 -12.73 23.57 -27.26
C ARG A 306 -12.36 22.42 -26.35
N GLN A 307 -13.33 21.88 -25.63
CA GLN A 307 -13.13 20.77 -24.70
C GLN A 307 -14.04 19.61 -25.11
N PHE A 308 -13.46 18.41 -25.27
CA PHE A 308 -14.07 17.15 -25.71
C PHE A 308 -14.73 17.11 -27.11
N THR A 309 -15.25 18.24 -27.59
CA THR A 309 -15.93 18.39 -28.87
C THR A 309 -15.29 19.52 -29.68
N ASP A 310 -15.47 19.51 -31.00
CA ASP A 310 -14.94 20.55 -31.89
C ASP A 310 -15.78 21.84 -31.88
N THR A 311 -16.37 22.18 -30.74
CA THR A 311 -17.19 23.37 -30.54
C THR A 311 -16.55 24.25 -29.49
N GLU A 312 -16.24 25.49 -29.88
CA GLU A 312 -15.69 26.48 -28.97
C GLU A 312 -16.80 27.06 -28.10
N LYS A 313 -16.58 27.09 -26.78
CA LYS A 313 -17.51 27.70 -25.82
C LYS A 313 -16.75 28.53 -24.79
N GLU A 314 -17.46 29.50 -24.22
CA GLU A 314 -17.00 30.25 -23.07
C GLU A 314 -16.99 29.34 -21.84
N LEU A 315 -15.82 29.19 -21.22
CA LEU A 315 -15.61 28.41 -20.01
C LEU A 315 -15.27 29.37 -18.86
N GLY A 316 -16.21 29.51 -17.92
CA GLY A 316 -15.99 30.27 -16.70
C GLY A 316 -15.12 29.50 -15.71
N TYR A 317 -14.21 30.18 -15.02
CA TYR A 317 -13.31 29.57 -14.05
C TYR A 317 -13.07 30.47 -12.84
N LEU A 318 -12.67 29.85 -11.72
CA LEU A 318 -12.12 30.49 -10.54
C LEU A 318 -10.64 30.16 -10.47
N ALA A 319 -9.78 31.15 -10.22
CA ALA A 319 -8.33 30.98 -10.21
C ALA A 319 -7.70 31.50 -8.92
N LEU A 320 -6.75 30.74 -8.40
CA LEU A 320 -5.72 31.20 -7.48
C LEU A 320 -4.40 31.27 -8.25
N GLU A 321 -3.80 32.46 -8.32
CA GLU A 321 -2.59 32.73 -9.10
C GLU A 321 -1.53 33.34 -8.18
N ALA A 322 -0.34 32.76 -8.18
CA ALA A 322 0.85 33.36 -7.58
C ALA A 322 1.29 34.58 -8.41
N PRO A 323 2.15 35.46 -7.87
CA PRO A 323 2.81 36.50 -8.65
C PRO A 323 3.42 35.92 -9.92
N LEU A 324 3.32 36.63 -11.03
CA LEU A 324 3.85 36.19 -12.32
C LEU A 324 5.37 36.11 -12.26
N ALA A 325 5.94 35.07 -12.87
CA ALA A 325 7.39 34.98 -13.03
C ALA A 325 7.86 35.83 -14.20
N THR A 326 9.00 36.48 -14.04
CA THR A 326 9.61 37.30 -15.08
C THR A 326 10.28 36.43 -16.14
N ILE A 327 10.38 36.96 -17.36
CA ILE A 327 11.14 36.33 -18.45
C ILE A 327 12.65 36.46 -18.18
N ALA A 328 13.08 37.65 -17.75
CA ALA A 328 14.43 37.84 -17.24
C ALA A 328 14.56 37.17 -15.87
N ALA A 329 15.66 36.46 -15.64
CA ALA A 329 15.92 35.83 -14.35
C ALA A 329 15.90 36.86 -13.21
N ASN A 330 15.18 36.56 -12.12
CA ASN A 330 15.05 37.46 -10.97
C ASN A 330 15.15 36.69 -9.64
N GLU A 331 16.38 36.60 -9.13
CA GLU A 331 16.67 35.90 -7.88
C GLU A 331 16.07 36.56 -6.62
N ALA A 332 15.53 37.78 -6.72
CA ALA A 332 14.85 38.42 -5.58
C ALA A 332 13.56 37.69 -5.16
N ASP A 333 12.98 36.92 -6.08
CA ASP A 333 11.76 36.14 -5.86
C ASP A 333 12.04 34.74 -5.26
N ASN A 334 13.29 34.28 -5.36
CA ASN A 334 13.82 33.04 -4.76
C ASN A 334 14.12 33.27 -3.28
N ASN A 335 13.07 33.61 -2.53
CA ASN A 335 13.19 34.18 -1.19
C ASN A 335 12.49 33.38 -0.10
N ILE A 336 11.99 32.19 -0.41
CA ILE A 336 11.30 31.33 0.53
C ILE A 336 12.25 30.22 1.02
N LYS A 337 12.31 30.08 2.33
CA LYS A 337 12.94 28.96 3.01
C LYS A 337 11.89 28.17 3.78
N LEU A 338 11.80 26.89 3.46
CA LEU A 338 10.93 25.92 4.11
C LEU A 338 11.81 24.93 4.86
N GLY A 339 11.53 24.68 6.13
CA GLY A 339 12.22 23.62 6.85
C GLY A 339 11.33 22.95 7.89
N PHE A 340 11.58 21.66 8.09
CA PHE A 340 10.92 20.85 9.10
C PHE A 340 11.82 19.67 9.50
N TRP A 341 11.45 19.04 10.60
CA TRP A 341 12.00 17.75 11.01
C TRP A 341 10.97 16.66 10.80
N THR A 342 11.44 15.43 10.64
CA THR A 342 10.54 14.28 10.60
C THR A 342 11.12 13.09 11.36
N ASP A 343 10.25 12.41 12.10
CA ASP A 343 10.52 11.13 12.75
C ASP A 343 9.61 10.07 12.15
N ILE A 344 10.19 9.00 11.61
CA ILE A 344 9.47 7.87 11.04
C ILE A 344 9.79 6.65 11.90
N PHE A 345 8.78 6.09 12.56
CA PHE A 345 8.93 4.92 13.41
C PHE A 345 8.36 3.69 12.73
N ALA A 346 9.13 2.62 12.74
CA ALA A 346 8.60 1.28 12.52
C ALA A 346 8.09 0.76 13.88
N ARG A 347 6.82 0.34 13.93
CA ARG A 347 6.13 -0.07 15.16
C ARG A 347 5.66 -1.51 15.08
N SER A 348 5.73 -2.19 16.21
CA SER A 348 5.35 -3.59 16.31
C SER A 348 3.84 -3.77 16.14
N PHE A 349 3.39 -4.95 15.71
CA PHE A 349 1.96 -5.22 15.57
C PHE A 349 1.20 -5.03 16.89
N SER A 350 1.79 -5.42 18.02
CA SER A 350 1.19 -5.27 19.35
C SER A 350 1.30 -3.86 19.94
N SER A 351 1.96 -2.93 19.25
CA SER A 351 2.05 -1.55 19.72
C SER A 351 0.65 -0.93 19.82
N SER A 352 0.45 -0.17 20.89
CA SER A 352 -0.84 0.43 21.24
C SER A 352 -1.34 1.38 20.14
N ASN A 353 -2.63 1.31 19.83
CA ASN A 353 -3.32 2.33 19.04
C ASN A 353 -3.75 3.54 19.89
N PHE A 354 -3.76 3.42 21.22
CA PHE A 354 -4.15 4.51 22.10
C PHE A 354 -3.21 5.71 21.98
N VAL A 355 -3.81 6.89 21.83
CA VAL A 355 -3.16 8.18 21.67
C VAL A 355 -3.33 8.99 22.95
N ASP A 356 -2.25 9.60 23.45
CA ASP A 356 -2.35 10.56 24.54
C ASP A 356 -3.09 11.82 24.05
N PRO A 357 -4.25 12.19 24.63
CA PRO A 357 -5.01 13.36 24.17
C PRO A 357 -4.26 14.69 24.30
N LYS A 358 -3.28 14.79 25.21
CA LYS A 358 -2.50 16.03 25.40
C LYS A 358 -1.41 16.17 24.36
N THR A 359 -0.83 15.05 23.94
CA THR A 359 0.38 15.07 23.12
C THR A 359 0.14 14.61 21.69
N GLY A 360 -1.00 13.97 21.39
CA GLY A 360 -1.35 13.44 20.06
C GLY A 360 -0.48 12.26 19.59
N ALA A 361 0.46 11.79 20.42
CA ALA A 361 1.34 10.67 20.14
C ALA A 361 0.86 9.36 20.80
N PRO A 362 1.25 8.18 20.30
CA PRO A 362 1.00 6.91 20.98
C PRO A 362 1.63 6.87 22.37
N ASN A 363 0.96 6.20 23.31
CA ASN A 363 1.50 6.01 24.66
C ASN A 363 2.74 5.10 24.71
N SER A 364 2.99 4.28 23.68
CA SER A 364 4.11 3.33 23.63
C SER A 364 4.50 2.94 22.21
N GLY A 365 5.67 2.31 22.06
CA GLY A 365 6.13 1.73 20.79
C GLY A 365 6.76 2.72 19.82
N LEU A 366 7.29 3.84 20.30
CA LEU A 366 8.15 4.74 19.53
C LEU A 366 9.62 4.54 19.95
N ASP A 367 10.20 3.41 19.56
CA ASP A 367 11.57 3.06 19.94
C ASP A 367 12.60 3.80 19.06
N VAL A 368 13.60 4.43 19.69
CA VAL A 368 14.68 5.16 18.98
C VAL A 368 15.45 4.24 18.02
N THR A 369 15.60 2.97 18.38
CA THR A 369 16.28 1.96 17.53
C THR A 369 15.50 1.59 16.27
N GLN A 370 14.21 1.93 16.20
CA GLN A 370 13.32 1.70 15.07
C GLN A 370 12.88 3.02 14.41
N ARG A 371 13.65 4.09 14.63
CA ARG A 371 13.35 5.43 14.14
C ARG A 371 14.30 5.84 13.03
N LEU A 372 13.75 6.36 11.93
CA LEU A 372 14.47 7.19 10.97
C LEU A 372 14.12 8.65 11.25
N ARG A 373 15.14 9.46 11.56
CA ARG A 373 14.99 10.89 11.84
C ARG A 373 15.67 11.71 10.76
N LEU A 374 14.97 12.71 10.22
CA LEU A 374 15.47 13.57 9.16
C LEU A 374 15.23 15.05 9.47
N GLN A 375 16.10 15.91 8.94
CA GLN A 375 15.81 17.32 8.73
C GLN A 375 15.67 17.58 7.23
N PHE A 376 14.60 18.24 6.85
CA PHE A 376 14.37 18.74 5.50
C PHE A 376 14.51 20.26 5.50
N VAL A 377 15.31 20.80 4.59
CA VAL A 377 15.43 22.24 4.35
C VAL A 377 15.40 22.49 2.86
N ALA A 378 14.48 23.32 2.39
CA ALA A 378 14.45 23.88 1.05
C ALA A 378 14.68 25.38 1.13
N ASN A 379 15.64 25.89 0.36
CA ASN A 379 16.09 27.27 0.40
C ASN A 379 16.17 27.86 -1.00
N GLY A 380 15.83 29.14 -1.11
CA GLY A 380 15.71 29.84 -2.39
C GLY A 380 14.40 29.54 -3.13
N LEU A 381 13.39 28.96 -2.49
CA LEU A 381 12.15 28.57 -3.17
C LEU A 381 11.40 29.80 -3.73
N SER A 382 10.86 29.64 -4.93
CA SER A 382 9.92 30.53 -5.59
C SER A 382 8.79 29.72 -6.21
N LEU A 383 7.57 30.21 -6.04
CA LEU A 383 6.38 29.66 -6.69
C LEU A 383 5.83 30.62 -7.76
N ASN A 384 6.57 31.67 -8.13
CA ASN A 384 6.08 32.65 -9.08
C ASN A 384 5.73 32.00 -10.43
N GLY A 385 4.58 32.36 -10.99
CA GLY A 385 3.98 31.75 -12.17
C GLY A 385 3.14 30.50 -11.90
N SER A 386 3.01 30.05 -10.65
CA SER A 386 2.06 28.98 -10.29
C SER A 386 0.62 29.47 -10.38
N GLN A 387 -0.29 28.59 -10.82
CA GLN A 387 -1.72 28.84 -10.84
C GLN A 387 -2.53 27.56 -10.66
N VAL A 388 -3.72 27.69 -10.08
CA VAL A 388 -4.75 26.66 -10.09
C VAL A 388 -6.04 27.30 -10.58
N ARG A 389 -6.67 26.69 -11.59
CA ARG A 389 -7.99 27.07 -12.09
C ARG A 389 -8.97 25.95 -11.85
N LEU A 390 -10.11 26.28 -11.28
CA LEU A 390 -11.24 25.39 -11.06
C LEU A 390 -12.40 25.84 -11.95
N PHE A 391 -13.04 24.90 -12.62
CA PHE A 391 -14.14 25.17 -13.54
C PHE A 391 -15.05 23.96 -13.67
N GLN A 392 -16.25 24.16 -14.19
CA GLN A 392 -17.11 23.05 -14.62
C GLN A 392 -16.76 22.69 -16.06
N THR A 393 -16.48 21.43 -16.36
CA THR A 393 -16.14 20.99 -17.72
C THR A 393 -17.28 21.24 -18.71
N LEU A 394 -16.96 21.38 -19.99
CA LEU A 394 -17.94 21.51 -21.07
C LEU A 394 -18.65 20.16 -21.32
N PRO A 395 -19.81 20.19 -22.01
CA PRO A 395 -20.52 18.97 -22.33
C PRO A 395 -19.67 17.94 -23.09
N SER A 396 -19.79 16.67 -22.72
CA SER A 396 -19.06 15.53 -23.28
C SER A 396 -19.99 14.36 -23.55
N SER A 397 -19.66 13.56 -24.56
CA SER A 397 -20.33 12.27 -24.78
C SER A 397 -19.89 11.20 -23.77
N ASN A 398 -18.74 11.40 -23.11
CA ASN A 398 -18.36 10.58 -21.97
C ASN A 398 -19.01 11.13 -20.70
N ALA A 399 -19.88 10.32 -20.08
CA ALA A 399 -20.60 10.68 -18.87
C ALA A 399 -19.65 11.04 -17.71
N ASP A 400 -18.50 10.38 -17.61
CA ASP A 400 -17.50 10.62 -16.55
C ASP A 400 -16.93 12.06 -16.61
N TYR A 401 -16.95 12.68 -17.79
CA TYR A 401 -16.33 13.99 -18.05
C TYR A 401 -17.34 15.11 -18.22
N ASN A 402 -18.63 14.78 -18.35
CA ASN A 402 -19.67 15.70 -18.78
C ASN A 402 -20.07 16.62 -17.63
N GLN A 403 -19.73 17.91 -17.74
CA GLN A 403 -20.17 18.92 -16.78
C GLN A 403 -19.75 18.65 -15.32
N THR A 404 -18.57 18.03 -15.14
CA THR A 404 -17.97 17.69 -13.86
C THR A 404 -17.04 18.80 -13.33
N LEU A 405 -16.52 18.65 -12.11
CA LEU A 405 -15.49 19.54 -11.57
C LEU A 405 -14.15 19.28 -12.28
N GLY A 406 -13.70 20.29 -13.01
CA GLY A 406 -12.41 20.33 -13.69
C GLY A 406 -11.41 21.25 -13.00
N MET A 407 -10.14 20.89 -13.13
CA MET A 407 -8.98 21.64 -12.69
C MET A 407 -7.95 21.72 -13.81
N ALA A 408 -7.29 22.87 -13.91
CA ALA A 408 -6.06 23.05 -14.65
C ALA A 408 -5.05 23.75 -13.75
N SER A 409 -3.87 23.15 -13.54
CA SER A 409 -2.87 23.75 -12.66
C SER A 409 -1.46 23.72 -13.25
N ILE A 410 -0.72 24.77 -12.89
CA ILE A 410 0.72 24.88 -13.09
C ILE A 410 1.31 25.10 -11.70
N ILE A 411 2.14 24.19 -11.24
CA ILE A 411 2.81 24.26 -9.93
C ILE A 411 4.30 24.40 -10.18
N ARG A 412 4.88 25.50 -9.68
CA ARG A 412 6.31 25.79 -9.81
C ARG A 412 6.95 25.80 -8.43
N LEU A 413 8.03 25.04 -8.31
CA LEU A 413 8.89 24.95 -7.13
C LEU A 413 10.31 25.13 -7.65
N ASN A 414 10.65 26.38 -7.95
CA ASN A 414 11.96 26.75 -8.49
C ASN A 414 12.85 27.29 -7.38
N THR A 415 14.15 27.11 -7.53
CA THR A 415 15.15 27.60 -6.57
C THR A 415 16.22 28.48 -7.19
N ASN A 416 16.27 28.54 -8.52
CA ASN A 416 17.30 29.26 -9.24
C ASN A 416 16.81 29.60 -10.65
N ASP A 417 16.76 30.88 -11.00
CA ASP A 417 16.26 31.32 -12.30
C ASP A 417 17.35 31.26 -13.39
N SER A 418 18.61 31.12 -12.98
CA SER A 418 19.77 31.03 -13.89
C SER A 418 20.68 29.83 -13.55
N PRO A 419 20.23 28.59 -13.82
CA PRO A 419 21.02 27.39 -13.54
C PRO A 419 22.23 27.19 -14.46
N GLU A 420 22.32 27.91 -15.58
CA GLU A 420 23.39 27.74 -16.57
C GLU A 420 24.77 28.04 -15.98
N GLY A 421 24.90 29.07 -15.14
CA GLY A 421 26.18 29.45 -14.54
C GLY A 421 26.57 28.62 -13.31
N LEU A 422 25.71 27.70 -12.86
CA LEU A 422 25.90 26.99 -11.60
C LEU A 422 27.05 25.98 -11.70
N THR A 423 27.94 25.99 -10.71
CA THR A 423 29.05 25.05 -10.58
C THR A 423 29.21 24.57 -9.14
N ALA A 424 29.98 23.49 -8.93
CA ALA A 424 30.25 22.97 -7.59
C ALA A 424 30.99 23.96 -6.66
N THR A 425 31.60 25.01 -7.21
CA THR A 425 32.35 26.04 -6.47
C THR A 425 31.57 27.36 -6.34
N THR A 426 30.32 27.40 -6.77
CA THR A 426 29.47 28.59 -6.64
C THR A 426 29.31 28.97 -5.17
N SER A 427 29.61 30.24 -4.82
CA SER A 427 29.71 30.69 -3.43
C SER A 427 28.39 30.73 -2.65
N ASN A 428 27.24 30.76 -3.35
CA ASN A 428 25.90 30.77 -2.76
C ASN A 428 25.09 29.50 -3.08
N LEU A 429 25.76 28.36 -3.27
CA LEU A 429 25.10 27.10 -3.63
C LEU A 429 24.01 26.70 -2.61
N ASP A 430 24.28 26.93 -1.32
CA ASP A 430 23.33 26.64 -0.23
C ASP A 430 22.17 27.64 -0.12
N SER A 431 22.14 28.71 -0.93
CA SER A 431 20.96 29.59 -1.01
C SER A 431 19.92 29.10 -2.01
N LYS A 432 20.20 28.01 -2.76
CA LYS A 432 19.38 27.56 -3.88
C LYS A 432 19.32 26.03 -3.94
N GLY A 433 18.70 25.40 -2.96
CA GLY A 433 18.74 23.95 -2.88
C GLY A 433 17.80 23.34 -1.86
N ILE A 434 17.79 22.02 -1.86
CA ILE A 434 17.13 21.19 -0.86
C ILE A 434 18.21 20.36 -0.18
N ARG A 435 18.11 20.23 1.15
CA ARG A 435 18.93 19.34 1.96
C ARG A 435 18.04 18.40 2.75
N ILE A 436 18.44 17.14 2.75
CA ILE A 436 17.90 16.09 3.63
C ILE A 436 19.07 15.52 4.42
N SER A 437 19.05 15.69 5.74
CA SER A 437 20.11 15.22 6.64
C SER A 437 19.55 14.31 7.72
N THR A 438 20.40 13.42 8.25
CA THR A 438 20.02 12.41 9.25
C THR A 438 20.92 12.43 10.47
N ALA A 439 22.17 12.91 10.32
CA ALA A 439 23.13 12.90 11.39
C ALA A 439 22.85 14.05 12.36
N ALA A 440 22.70 13.71 13.65
CA ALA A 440 22.74 14.69 14.72
C ALA A 440 24.12 15.37 14.77
N LYS A 441 24.17 16.59 15.31
CA LYS A 441 25.43 17.35 15.47
C LYS A 441 26.43 16.61 16.37
N ASN A 442 25.91 15.92 17.38
CA ASN A 442 26.58 15.00 18.29
C ASN A 442 25.50 14.15 18.99
N ASP A 443 25.91 13.15 19.78
CA ASP A 443 24.98 12.24 20.47
C ASP A 443 24.01 12.97 21.40
N GLN A 444 24.44 14.06 22.03
CA GLN A 444 23.59 14.89 22.92
C GLN A 444 22.57 15.75 22.14
N SER A 445 22.77 15.92 20.84
CA SER A 445 21.94 16.77 19.97
C SER A 445 20.80 16.01 19.29
N ASP A 446 20.66 14.70 19.52
CA ASP A 446 19.56 13.90 18.97
C ASP A 446 18.26 14.02 19.82
N GLY A 447 18.18 15.02 20.69
CA GLY A 447 16.99 15.29 21.52
C GLY A 447 16.84 14.34 22.72
N ASN A 448 16.08 14.78 23.72
CA ASN A 448 15.95 14.11 25.02
C ASN A 448 14.86 13.02 25.06
N GLY A 449 14.35 12.61 23.90
CA GLY A 449 13.26 11.63 23.76
C GLY A 449 13.12 11.11 22.33
N PRO A 450 12.25 10.10 22.12
CA PRO A 450 12.07 9.49 20.80
C PRO A 450 11.54 10.50 19.80
N THR A 451 10.64 11.40 20.21
CA THR A 451 10.16 12.52 19.41
C THR A 451 9.65 13.62 20.34
N PRO A 452 9.77 14.92 19.97
CA PRO A 452 9.17 16.01 20.74
C PRO A 452 7.68 15.83 21.01
N ALA A 453 6.97 15.09 20.14
CA ALA A 453 5.56 14.79 20.31
C ALA A 453 5.24 13.93 21.55
N MET A 454 6.16 13.15 22.11
CA MET A 454 5.84 12.32 23.29
C MET A 454 6.04 13.04 24.63
N ASN A 455 6.99 13.98 24.70
CA ASN A 455 7.46 14.51 25.98
C ASN A 455 7.68 16.03 25.96
N SER A 456 7.26 16.71 24.88
CA SER A 456 7.48 18.16 24.69
C SER A 456 8.96 18.57 24.81
N SER A 457 9.89 17.67 24.45
CA SER A 457 11.32 17.98 24.48
C SER A 457 11.74 18.92 23.36
N SER A 458 12.93 19.50 23.48
CA SER A 458 13.60 20.21 22.39
C SER A 458 13.75 19.31 21.14
N ALA A 459 13.64 19.95 19.98
CA ALA A 459 13.98 19.33 18.70
C ALA A 459 15.48 19.00 18.59
N PRO A 460 15.85 17.99 17.79
CA PRO A 460 17.24 17.66 17.51
C PRO A 460 17.97 18.75 16.70
N LEU A 461 19.28 18.85 16.92
CA LEU A 461 20.20 19.63 16.08
C LEU A 461 20.99 18.70 15.17
N PHE A 462 20.99 19.01 13.88
CA PHE A 462 21.67 18.21 12.86
C PHE A 462 23.10 18.71 12.65
N ASN A 463 23.96 17.81 12.19
CA ASN A 463 25.29 18.16 11.70
C ASN A 463 25.16 19.26 10.64
N GLU A 464 26.15 20.15 10.50
CA GLU A 464 26.03 21.31 9.61
C GLU A 464 26.29 20.96 8.13
N TYR A 465 26.96 19.84 7.86
CA TYR A 465 27.41 19.46 6.53
C TYR A 465 26.78 18.19 5.99
N GLU A 466 26.40 17.24 6.85
CA GLU A 466 25.97 15.91 6.42
C GLU A 466 24.68 15.93 5.59
N GLY A 467 24.56 15.04 4.63
CA GLY A 467 23.27 14.72 4.01
C GLY A 467 23.28 14.74 2.49
N LEU A 468 22.07 14.58 1.96
CA LEU A 468 21.76 14.70 0.54
C LEU A 468 21.43 16.15 0.23
N TYR A 469 22.18 16.73 -0.70
CA TYR A 469 21.96 18.07 -1.25
C TYR A 469 21.46 17.92 -2.68
N ILE A 470 20.39 18.64 -3.00
CA ILE A 470 19.83 18.76 -4.33
C ILE A 470 19.88 20.24 -4.67
N TYR A 471 20.87 20.65 -5.44
CA TYR A 471 21.08 22.05 -5.79
C TYR A 471 20.30 22.45 -7.03
N SER A 472 19.82 23.69 -7.03
CA SER A 472 19.03 24.29 -8.11
C SER A 472 17.87 23.42 -8.62
N PRO A 473 17.08 22.74 -7.76
CA PRO A 473 15.87 22.08 -8.21
C PRO A 473 14.88 23.11 -8.75
N ASN A 474 14.49 22.93 -9.99
CA ASN A 474 13.49 23.69 -10.70
C ASN A 474 12.42 22.72 -11.20
N ILE A 475 11.35 22.60 -10.41
CA ILE A 475 10.26 21.65 -10.64
C ILE A 475 9.04 22.44 -11.12
N ASN A 476 8.62 22.19 -12.35
CA ASN A 476 7.53 22.89 -13.02
C ASN A 476 6.53 21.87 -13.54
N LEU A 477 5.44 21.66 -12.81
CA LEU A 477 4.44 20.63 -13.08
C LEU A 477 3.20 21.25 -13.70
N VAL A 478 2.78 20.71 -14.84
CA VAL A 478 1.51 21.03 -15.50
C VAL A 478 0.57 19.84 -15.28
N LEU A 479 -0.47 20.05 -14.48
CA LEU A 479 -1.49 19.04 -14.21
C LEU A 479 -2.80 19.45 -14.89
N GLY A 480 -3.00 18.89 -16.09
CA GLY A 480 -4.09 19.27 -16.97
C GLY A 480 -3.99 20.70 -17.50
N ASN A 481 -4.88 21.03 -18.42
CA ASN A 481 -5.07 22.37 -18.95
C ASN A 481 -6.55 22.56 -19.32
N MET A 482 -6.94 23.72 -19.83
CA MET A 482 -8.34 23.98 -20.15
C MET A 482 -8.88 23.07 -21.27
N TYR A 483 -8.03 22.63 -22.21
CA TYR A 483 -8.37 21.71 -23.31
C TYR A 483 -8.37 20.23 -22.87
N GLN A 484 -7.63 19.90 -21.81
CA GLN A 484 -7.48 18.57 -21.22
C GLN A 484 -7.49 18.69 -19.69
N PRO A 485 -8.68 18.82 -19.07
CA PRO A 485 -8.78 19.05 -17.64
C PRO A 485 -8.33 17.81 -16.83
N PHE A 486 -7.80 18.07 -15.64
CA PHE A 486 -7.87 17.13 -14.53
C PHE A 486 -9.29 17.18 -13.97
N ILE A 487 -9.92 16.05 -13.72
CA ILE A 487 -11.28 15.96 -13.20
C ILE A 487 -11.33 15.17 -11.91
N VAL A 488 -12.28 15.55 -11.05
CA VAL A 488 -12.75 14.72 -9.95
C VAL A 488 -14.16 14.29 -10.30
N GLY A 489 -14.37 12.99 -10.43
CA GLY A 489 -15.66 12.42 -10.84
C GLY A 489 -16.00 11.16 -10.06
N SER A 490 -17.10 10.53 -10.45
CA SER A 490 -17.50 9.23 -9.95
C SER A 490 -17.81 8.26 -11.09
N GLU A 491 -17.47 6.99 -10.89
CA GLU A 491 -17.84 5.90 -11.80
C GLU A 491 -18.39 4.73 -10.97
N GLY A 492 -19.72 4.62 -10.95
CA GLY A 492 -20.43 3.85 -9.94
C GLY A 492 -20.27 4.51 -8.56
N ASN A 493 -19.89 3.72 -7.57
CA ASN A 493 -19.60 4.22 -6.22
C ASN A 493 -18.17 4.78 -6.05
N ASN A 494 -17.30 4.59 -7.04
CA ASN A 494 -15.89 4.93 -6.90
C ASN A 494 -15.62 6.38 -7.23
N ILE A 495 -14.69 7.00 -6.50
CA ILE A 495 -14.13 8.31 -6.85
C ILE A 495 -13.05 8.12 -7.91
N ILE A 496 -13.05 8.99 -8.91
CA ILE A 496 -12.02 9.04 -9.95
C ILE A 496 -11.28 10.37 -9.87
N LEU A 497 -9.96 10.30 -9.92
CA LEU A 497 -9.06 11.40 -10.20
C LEU A 497 -8.43 11.17 -11.57
N GLU A 498 -8.71 12.01 -12.55
CA GLU A 498 -8.31 11.74 -13.93
C GLU A 498 -7.82 12.99 -14.69
N VAL A 499 -6.62 12.93 -15.25
CA VAL A 499 -6.25 13.83 -16.36
C VAL A 499 -6.91 13.24 -17.61
N THR A 500 -7.95 13.90 -18.09
CA THR A 500 -8.80 13.38 -19.17
C THR A 500 -8.01 13.01 -20.42
N ARG A 501 -8.51 12.01 -21.15
CA ARG A 501 -7.90 11.60 -22.42
C ARG A 501 -8.00 12.73 -23.46
N ILE A 502 -6.91 12.94 -24.19
CA ILE A 502 -6.89 13.88 -25.32
C ILE A 502 -7.82 13.38 -26.44
N PRO A 503 -8.85 14.15 -26.84
CA PRO A 503 -9.71 13.81 -27.97
C PRO A 503 -8.93 13.81 -29.29
N ASN A 504 -9.28 12.90 -30.21
CA ASN A 504 -8.76 12.91 -31.58
C ASN A 504 -9.43 14.02 -32.43
N ILE A 505 -9.26 15.27 -32.02
CA ILE A 505 -9.82 16.46 -32.65
C ILE A 505 -8.67 17.45 -32.87
N PRO A 506 -8.30 17.79 -34.13
CA PRO A 506 -7.14 18.62 -34.43
C PRO A 506 -7.10 19.96 -33.72
N SER A 507 -8.24 20.63 -33.59
CA SER A 507 -8.34 21.91 -32.90
C SER A 507 -8.02 21.83 -31.39
N ILE A 508 -8.10 20.63 -30.80
CA ILE A 508 -7.82 20.37 -29.38
C ILE A 508 -6.39 19.85 -29.22
N TYR A 509 -6.02 18.75 -29.90
CA TYR A 509 -4.70 18.16 -29.69
C TYR A 509 -3.56 19.09 -30.16
N ASN A 510 -3.80 19.96 -31.15
CA ASN A 510 -2.81 20.96 -31.57
C ASN A 510 -2.53 22.02 -30.49
N GLN A 511 -3.46 22.23 -29.55
CA GLN A 511 -3.23 23.13 -28.41
C GLN A 511 -2.40 22.46 -27.31
N ILE A 512 -2.37 21.13 -27.30
CA ILE A 512 -1.75 20.34 -26.23
C ILE A 512 -0.35 19.90 -26.64
N TYR A 513 -0.21 19.23 -27.80
CA TYR A 513 1.07 18.75 -28.30
C TYR A 513 1.99 19.91 -28.68
N GLN A 514 3.29 19.68 -28.50
CA GLN A 514 4.33 20.68 -28.67
C GLN A 514 5.15 20.44 -29.94
N ASN A 515 5.57 21.54 -30.56
CA ASN A 515 6.68 21.55 -31.49
C ASN A 515 8.01 21.67 -30.72
N TYR A 516 8.85 20.64 -30.78
CA TYR A 516 10.12 20.59 -30.08
C TYR A 516 11.26 21.30 -30.84
N GLY A 517 11.02 21.69 -32.09
CA GLY A 517 12.06 22.22 -32.99
C GLY A 517 12.89 21.09 -33.62
N GLY A 518 13.88 21.45 -34.45
CA GLY A 518 14.79 20.47 -35.07
C GLY A 518 14.12 19.42 -35.96
N GLY A 519 12.93 19.71 -36.51
CA GLY A 519 12.13 18.77 -37.31
C GLY A 519 11.17 17.88 -36.50
N LEU A 520 11.14 18.01 -35.17
CA LEU A 520 10.25 17.25 -34.29
C LEU A 520 8.97 18.06 -33.98
N GLY A 521 7.95 17.86 -34.80
CA GLY A 521 6.64 18.52 -34.68
C GLY A 521 6.38 19.52 -35.81
N THR A 522 5.16 20.06 -35.85
CA THR A 522 4.74 21.03 -36.87
C THR A 522 4.43 22.39 -36.24
N THR A 523 4.43 23.45 -37.04
CA THR A 523 4.04 24.80 -36.57
C THR A 523 2.58 24.91 -36.16
N ALA A 524 1.74 23.91 -36.46
CA ALA A 524 0.37 23.84 -35.98
C ALA A 524 0.28 23.47 -34.50
N LEU A 525 1.31 22.83 -33.94
CA LEU A 525 1.41 22.43 -32.54
C LEU A 525 1.78 23.65 -31.68
N LYS A 526 0.90 24.02 -30.76
CA LYS A 526 0.97 25.21 -29.91
C LYS A 526 1.31 24.92 -28.45
N GLY A 527 1.38 23.65 -28.07
CA GLY A 527 1.84 23.24 -26.75
C GLY A 527 3.28 23.66 -26.49
N SER A 528 3.64 23.76 -25.22
CA SER A 528 4.98 24.16 -24.80
C SER A 528 5.35 23.59 -23.45
N THR A 529 6.65 23.36 -23.25
CA THR A 529 7.21 22.98 -21.96
C THR A 529 7.26 24.16 -21.00
N CYS A 530 6.78 23.95 -19.78
CA CYS A 530 7.02 24.84 -18.65
C CYS A 530 8.34 24.47 -17.98
N ASN A 531 9.37 25.29 -18.15
CA ASN A 531 10.65 25.18 -17.46
C ASN A 531 11.00 26.51 -16.79
N VAL A 532 12.23 26.62 -16.27
CA VAL A 532 12.68 27.83 -15.56
C VAL A 532 12.72 29.08 -16.46
N TYR A 533 13.07 28.94 -17.74
CA TYR A 533 13.23 30.06 -18.67
C TYR A 533 11.93 30.46 -19.39
N SER A 534 10.97 29.53 -19.52
CA SER A 534 9.72 29.78 -20.23
C SER A 534 8.61 28.85 -19.76
N CYS A 535 7.41 29.38 -19.61
CA CYS A 535 6.21 28.63 -19.27
C CYS A 535 5.02 29.01 -20.16
N GLY A 536 5.18 28.84 -21.47
CA GLY A 536 4.17 29.22 -22.45
C GLY A 536 4.36 30.62 -23.01
N THR A 537 3.31 31.18 -23.60
CA THR A 537 3.35 32.45 -24.32
C THR A 537 3.54 33.60 -23.34
N ALA A 538 4.58 34.42 -23.57
CA ALA A 538 4.86 35.60 -22.76
C ALA A 538 3.64 36.52 -22.63
N ILE A 539 3.48 37.13 -21.45
CA ILE A 539 2.33 37.97 -21.12
C ILE A 539 2.74 39.30 -20.50
N LYS A 540 1.80 40.22 -20.54
CA LYS A 540 1.79 41.48 -19.79
C LYS A 540 1.06 41.28 -18.48
N ASN A 541 1.51 41.96 -17.44
CA ASN A 541 0.82 42.00 -16.16
C ASN A 541 -0.32 43.04 -16.19
N SER A 542 -0.15 44.11 -16.95
CA SER A 542 -1.18 45.11 -17.21
C SER A 542 -1.33 45.41 -18.70
N ALA A 543 -2.55 45.74 -19.14
CA ALA A 543 -2.81 46.22 -20.50
C ALA A 543 -2.05 47.49 -20.87
N SER A 544 -1.57 48.25 -19.87
CA SER A 544 -0.76 49.45 -20.06
C SER A 544 0.73 49.18 -20.34
N GLU A 545 1.21 47.94 -20.17
CA GLU A 545 2.60 47.60 -20.44
C GLU A 545 2.85 47.51 -21.96
N SER A 546 3.96 48.06 -22.44
CA SER A 546 4.32 48.03 -23.86
C SER A 546 4.90 46.67 -24.28
N THR A 547 5.57 45.96 -23.36
CA THR A 547 6.28 44.70 -23.62
C THR A 547 5.80 43.59 -22.70
N GLU A 548 5.79 42.35 -23.20
CA GLU A 548 5.61 41.16 -22.38
C GLU A 548 6.87 40.93 -21.53
N LEU A 549 6.77 41.10 -20.21
CA LEU A 549 7.88 40.93 -19.27
C LEU A 549 7.77 39.64 -18.45
N TYR A 550 6.64 38.94 -18.55
CA TYR A 550 6.32 37.79 -17.71
C TYR A 550 6.15 36.52 -18.54
N GLN A 551 6.53 35.39 -17.94
CA GLN A 551 6.31 34.07 -18.52
C GLN A 551 4.80 33.77 -18.62
N GLY A 552 4.46 32.91 -19.57
CA GLY A 552 3.08 32.50 -19.82
C GLY A 552 2.45 31.63 -18.73
N ARG A 553 1.24 31.18 -19.04
CA ARG A 553 0.43 30.30 -18.17
C ARG A 553 -0.33 29.23 -18.93
N ASN A 554 0.02 29.02 -20.20
CA ASN A 554 -0.64 28.11 -21.13
C ASN A 554 0.28 26.96 -21.57
N ALA A 555 1.34 26.68 -20.81
CA ALA A 555 2.17 25.51 -21.02
C ALA A 555 1.38 24.22 -20.78
N THR A 556 1.79 23.16 -21.47
CA THR A 556 1.08 21.87 -21.51
C THR A 556 1.95 20.70 -21.10
N HIS A 557 3.27 20.90 -21.07
CA HIS A 557 4.26 19.90 -20.67
C HIS A 557 5.03 20.37 -19.44
N SER A 558 5.37 19.42 -18.57
CA SER A 558 6.13 19.66 -17.34
C SER A 558 7.64 19.58 -17.58
N SER A 559 8.41 20.17 -16.65
CA SER A 559 9.87 20.10 -16.60
C SER A 559 10.36 19.94 -15.17
N ILE A 560 11.39 19.11 -15.00
CA ILE A 560 12.15 18.95 -13.77
C ILE A 560 13.62 19.08 -14.13
N ALA A 561 14.27 20.12 -13.65
CA ALA A 561 15.71 20.31 -13.78
C ALA A 561 16.35 20.38 -12.39
N ILE A 562 17.49 19.72 -12.23
CA ILE A 562 18.28 19.71 -11.00
C ILE A 562 19.71 20.06 -11.39
N GLY A 563 20.27 21.06 -10.71
CA GLY A 563 21.66 21.44 -10.87
C GLY A 563 21.95 22.29 -12.10
N SER A 564 23.19 22.20 -12.58
CA SER A 564 23.71 22.88 -13.76
C SER A 564 22.96 22.41 -15.00
N SER A 565 22.05 23.24 -15.48
CA SER A 565 21.24 22.98 -16.67
C SER A 565 21.27 24.18 -17.60
N GLU A 566 21.16 23.93 -18.90
CA GLU A 566 21.19 24.97 -19.93
C GLU A 566 20.11 24.73 -20.96
N ARG A 567 19.69 25.81 -21.62
CA ARG A 567 18.72 25.74 -22.71
C ARG A 567 19.40 25.26 -23.98
N ILE A 568 18.77 24.31 -24.67
CA ILE A 568 19.22 23.84 -25.98
C ILE A 568 18.93 24.95 -27.02
N ALA A 569 19.98 25.43 -27.68
CA ALA A 569 19.89 26.50 -28.68
C ALA A 569 18.82 26.20 -29.75
N GLY A 570 18.01 27.21 -30.08
CA GLY A 570 16.95 27.11 -31.08
C GLY A 570 15.69 26.34 -30.63
N THR A 571 15.62 25.89 -29.37
CA THR A 571 14.47 25.17 -28.82
C THR A 571 13.97 25.80 -27.51
N ASN A 572 12.87 25.30 -26.96
CA ASN A 572 12.45 25.60 -25.58
C ASN A 572 12.80 24.46 -24.61
N MET A 573 13.77 23.62 -24.95
CA MET A 573 14.13 22.46 -24.16
C MET A 573 15.38 22.70 -23.32
N LEU A 574 15.47 22.03 -22.18
CA LEU A 574 16.62 22.00 -21.29
C LEU A 574 17.47 20.75 -21.52
N ARG A 575 18.76 20.86 -21.18
CA ARG A 575 19.66 19.72 -20.97
C ARG A 575 20.52 19.93 -19.73
N ALA A 576 20.93 18.81 -19.12
CA ALA A 576 21.94 18.79 -18.07
C ALA A 576 23.32 19.16 -18.66
N LYS A 577 24.07 20.02 -17.97
CA LYS A 577 25.46 20.32 -18.36
C LYS A 577 26.35 19.11 -18.12
N GLN A 578 27.22 18.82 -19.09
CA GLN A 578 28.13 17.67 -19.06
C GLN A 578 29.58 18.05 -18.71
N THR A 579 29.80 19.26 -18.20
CA THR A 579 31.14 19.71 -17.80
C THR A 579 31.56 19.07 -16.48
N ASP A 580 32.87 18.96 -16.27
CA ASP A 580 33.49 18.50 -15.01
C ASP A 580 33.11 19.36 -13.79
N THR A 581 32.74 20.61 -14.04
CA THR A 581 32.31 21.61 -13.04
C THR A 581 30.82 21.58 -12.73
N ALA A 582 30.02 20.78 -13.46
CA ALA A 582 28.58 20.68 -13.26
C ALA A 582 28.26 20.19 -11.83
N THR A 583 27.19 20.71 -11.24
CA THR A 583 26.73 20.34 -9.89
C THR A 583 25.23 20.08 -9.89
N GLY A 584 24.71 19.44 -8.86
CA GLY A 584 23.29 19.16 -8.70
C GLY A 584 23.06 18.30 -7.46
N ILE A 585 23.06 16.99 -7.65
CA ILE A 585 22.90 16.02 -6.56
C ILE A 585 24.27 15.78 -5.90
N MET A 586 24.39 16.09 -4.61
CA MET A 586 25.62 15.88 -3.85
C MET A 586 25.34 15.18 -2.53
N PHE A 587 26.18 14.22 -2.17
CA PHE A 587 26.22 13.66 -0.82
C PHE A 587 27.40 14.25 -0.07
N LYS A 588 27.16 14.78 1.12
CA LYS A 588 28.21 15.29 2.00
C LYS A 588 28.28 14.45 3.28
N ASN A 589 29.48 14.12 3.73
CA ASN A 589 29.68 13.48 5.02
C ASN A 589 29.66 14.50 6.18
N THR A 590 29.83 14.04 7.41
CA THR A 590 29.84 14.88 8.62
C THR A 590 31.01 15.87 8.69
N THR A 591 32.02 15.74 7.82
CA THR A 591 33.16 16.66 7.70
C THR A 591 33.06 17.59 6.48
N GLY A 592 31.95 17.54 5.74
CA GLY A 592 31.72 18.35 4.54
C GLY A 592 32.41 17.90 3.26
N ILE A 593 33.08 16.73 3.25
CA ILE A 593 33.61 16.14 2.02
C ILE A 593 32.42 15.72 1.16
N SER A 594 32.40 16.23 -0.07
CA SER A 594 31.31 16.03 -1.01
C SER A 594 31.63 14.98 -2.08
N LYS A 595 30.61 14.22 -2.47
CA LYS A 595 30.57 13.42 -3.69
C LYS A 595 29.48 13.98 -4.59
N ASN A 596 29.87 14.42 -5.77
CA ASN A 596 28.99 15.02 -6.76
C ASN A 596 28.50 13.97 -7.75
N PHE A 597 27.19 13.85 -7.91
CA PHE A 597 26.53 12.94 -8.85
C PHE A 597 26.02 13.66 -10.10
N GLY A 598 26.29 14.97 -10.22
CA GLY A 598 25.99 15.78 -11.39
C GLY A 598 24.57 16.37 -11.38
N SER A 599 24.14 16.79 -12.56
CA SER A 599 22.85 17.42 -12.83
C SER A 599 21.92 16.47 -13.58
N ALA A 600 20.62 16.74 -13.52
CA ALA A 600 19.60 15.94 -14.21
C ALA A 600 18.54 16.86 -14.79
N VAL A 601 18.03 16.51 -15.98
CA VAL A 601 16.93 17.21 -16.63
C VAL A 601 15.95 16.19 -17.20
N ILE A 602 14.69 16.33 -16.81
CA ILE A 602 13.53 15.66 -17.39
C ILE A 602 12.65 16.76 -17.95
N ASP A 603 12.55 16.87 -19.27
CA ASP A 603 11.90 18.01 -19.90
C ASP A 603 10.88 17.56 -20.95
N GLY A 604 9.77 18.29 -21.04
CA GLY A 604 8.70 17.98 -22.01
C GLY A 604 7.82 16.80 -21.60
N VAL A 605 7.54 16.63 -20.30
CA VAL A 605 6.66 15.55 -19.81
C VAL A 605 5.19 15.91 -20.03
N LEU A 606 4.49 15.14 -20.85
CA LEU A 606 3.04 15.26 -21.09
C LEU A 606 2.29 14.08 -20.47
N ILE A 607 1.24 14.37 -19.72
CA ILE A 607 0.26 13.37 -19.30
C ILE A 607 -0.80 13.27 -20.40
N GLN A 608 -0.72 12.25 -21.25
CA GLN A 608 -1.72 12.04 -22.31
C GLN A 608 -3.06 11.57 -21.75
N HIS A 609 -3.01 10.74 -20.72
CA HIS A 609 -4.15 10.22 -19.97
C HIS A 609 -3.61 9.61 -18.67
N LEU A 610 -4.22 9.96 -17.54
CA LEU A 610 -3.94 9.33 -16.25
C LEU A 610 -5.26 9.19 -15.53
N LYS A 611 -5.67 7.97 -15.16
CA LYS A 611 -6.89 7.71 -14.40
C LYS A 611 -6.53 6.92 -13.15
N ILE A 612 -6.81 7.52 -11.99
CA ILE A 612 -6.74 6.87 -10.69
C ILE A 612 -8.17 6.69 -10.21
N LYS A 613 -8.52 5.47 -9.82
CA LYS A 613 -9.88 5.10 -9.41
C LYS A 613 -9.82 4.36 -8.09
N THR A 614 -10.68 4.71 -7.15
CA THR A 614 -10.84 3.91 -5.93
C THR A 614 -11.41 2.53 -6.28
N THR A 615 -11.02 1.48 -5.58
CA THR A 615 -11.60 0.15 -5.75
C THR A 615 -12.39 -0.22 -4.50
N GLY A 616 -13.68 0.12 -4.45
CA GLY A 616 -14.58 -0.39 -3.40
C GLY A 616 -15.05 0.64 -2.37
N LEU A 617 -15.61 1.76 -2.84
CA LEU A 617 -16.53 2.55 -2.00
C LEU A 617 -17.95 1.95 -2.00
#